data_AF-A0A2E6S3L4-F1
#
_entry.id   AF-A0A2E6S3L4-F1
#
_cell.length_a   1.000
_cell.length_b   1.000
_cell.length_c   1.000
_cell.angle_alpha   90.00
_cell.angle_beta   90.00
_cell.angle_gamma   90.00
#
_symmetry.space_group_name_H-M   'P 1'
#
loop_
_entity.id
_entity.type
_entity.pdbx_description
1 polymer ?
#
loop_
_entity_poly.entity_id
_entity_poly.type
_entity_poly.pdbx_seq_one_letter_code
_entity_poly.pdbx_strand_id
1 'polypeptide(L)'
;MPYALKLRVMKSLINIFLLTATLSGQYPADSLFQDSNNNIFQKMFLYPITKWQRVSYNSEKISCQFHPNCSLYGARAIHSKGAVAGSIITYDRIVRCNESAFFNHNIMGGSFHSDGRLIDPLDPSLIQNNKSPIFAATLSALVPGSGRAYGGRMIMDGIYGFMFSAMTFSLAEKSIKRQSALSPIFVGIAAIVYGGEIYGAYRTAKHYQPALKSSDLKSKSE
;
A
#
# COMPACT_ATOMS: atom_id res chain seq x y z
N MET A 1 19.08 -9.62 -55.42
CA MET A 1 18.15 -8.68 -54.73
C MET A 1 17.42 -9.21 -53.46
N PRO A 2 17.21 -10.51 -53.19
CA PRO A 2 16.40 -10.93 -52.02
C PRO A 2 17.12 -10.79 -50.67
N TYR A 3 18.45 -10.83 -50.64
CA TYR A 3 19.24 -10.79 -49.40
C TYR A 3 19.24 -9.41 -48.71
N ALA A 4 19.31 -8.32 -49.48
CA ALA A 4 19.33 -6.95 -48.94
C ALA A 4 17.98 -6.58 -48.29
N LEU A 5 16.87 -7.05 -48.85
CA LEU A 5 15.54 -6.87 -48.27
C LEU A 5 15.42 -7.63 -46.93
N LYS A 6 15.93 -8.87 -46.87
CA LYS A 6 15.93 -9.71 -45.67
C LYS A 6 16.74 -9.09 -44.52
N LEU A 7 17.91 -8.51 -44.83
CA LEU A 7 18.75 -7.78 -43.87
C LEU A 7 18.09 -6.50 -43.34
N ARG A 8 17.37 -5.77 -44.20
CA ARG A 8 16.64 -4.55 -43.81
C ARG A 8 15.46 -4.88 -42.87
N VAL A 9 14.72 -5.95 -43.18
CA VAL A 9 13.62 -6.43 -42.33
C VAL A 9 14.13 -6.96 -41.00
N MET A 10 15.21 -7.76 -40.98
CA MET A 10 15.84 -8.22 -39.72
C MET A 10 16.31 -7.05 -38.85
N LYS A 11 16.98 -6.05 -39.42
CA LYS A 11 17.39 -4.85 -38.66
C LYS A 11 16.19 -4.07 -38.11
N SER A 12 15.12 -3.95 -38.89
CA SER A 12 13.89 -3.30 -38.43
C SER A 12 13.22 -4.07 -37.30
N LEU A 13 13.17 -5.41 -37.38
CA LEU A 13 12.61 -6.26 -36.32
C LEU A 13 13.48 -6.21 -35.05
N ILE A 14 14.80 -6.18 -35.19
CA ILE A 14 15.73 -5.99 -34.07
C ILE A 14 15.52 -4.63 -33.41
N ASN A 15 15.37 -3.56 -34.18
CA ASN A 15 15.10 -2.23 -33.62
C ASN A 15 13.73 -2.16 -32.94
N ILE A 16 12.68 -2.79 -33.50
CA ILE A 16 11.36 -2.88 -32.86
C ILE A 16 11.43 -3.71 -31.56
N PHE A 17 12.19 -4.81 -31.57
CA PHE A 17 12.41 -5.64 -30.39
C PHE A 17 13.19 -4.89 -29.30
N LEU A 18 14.26 -4.17 -29.66
CA LEU A 18 15.02 -3.35 -28.73
C LEU A 18 14.19 -2.19 -28.16
N LEU A 19 13.34 -1.55 -28.98
CA LEU A 19 12.45 -0.46 -28.55
C LEU A 19 11.31 -0.95 -27.62
N THR A 20 10.82 -2.18 -27.81
CA THR A 20 9.79 -2.78 -26.94
C THR A 20 10.38 -3.37 -25.66
N ALA A 21 11.62 -3.84 -25.70
CA ALA A 21 12.37 -4.27 -24.52
C ALA A 21 12.68 -3.11 -23.57
N THR A 22 12.99 -1.91 -24.08
CA THR A 22 13.23 -0.73 -23.21
C THR A 22 11.97 -0.18 -22.56
N LEU A 23 10.78 -0.37 -23.15
CA LEU A 23 9.49 -0.03 -22.54
C LEU A 23 9.07 -1.02 -21.44
N SER A 24 9.63 -2.23 -21.48
CA SER A 24 9.34 -3.34 -20.57
C SER A 24 10.32 -3.32 -19.39
N GLY A 25 10.19 -2.34 -18.49
CA GLY A 25 11.09 -2.23 -17.32
C GLY A 25 11.40 -0.81 -16.86
N GLN A 26 10.74 0.20 -17.42
CA GLN A 26 10.97 1.59 -17.04
C GLN A 26 10.53 1.89 -15.60
N TYR A 27 9.56 1.14 -15.05
CA TYR A 27 9.01 1.36 -13.71
C TYR A 27 9.13 0.11 -12.84
N PRO A 28 9.44 0.23 -11.53
CA PRO A 28 9.67 -0.93 -10.68
C PRO A 28 8.47 -1.87 -10.49
N ALA A 29 7.24 -1.42 -10.72
CA ALA A 29 6.08 -2.33 -10.72
C ALA A 29 5.98 -3.18 -11.98
N ASP A 30 6.61 -2.79 -13.10
CA ASP A 30 6.60 -3.59 -14.33
C ASP A 30 7.36 -4.92 -14.12
N SER A 31 8.50 -4.89 -13.42
CA SER A 31 9.25 -6.11 -13.09
C SER A 31 8.44 -7.02 -12.16
N LEU A 32 7.76 -6.45 -11.16
CA LEU A 32 6.87 -7.20 -10.29
C LEU A 32 5.69 -7.81 -11.07
N PHE A 33 5.11 -7.12 -12.06
CA PHE A 33 4.02 -7.67 -12.88
C PHE A 33 4.47 -8.82 -13.79
N GLN A 34 5.69 -8.73 -14.34
CA GLN A 34 6.26 -9.74 -15.23
C GLN A 34 6.74 -11.00 -14.51
N ASP A 35 7.00 -10.93 -13.20
CA ASP A 35 7.42 -12.07 -12.40
C ASP A 35 6.47 -13.27 -12.57
N SER A 36 7.04 -14.43 -12.90
CA SER A 36 6.34 -15.69 -13.13
C SER A 36 5.71 -16.26 -11.87
N ASN A 37 6.16 -15.85 -10.68
CA ASN A 37 5.60 -16.29 -9.40
C ASN A 37 4.21 -15.72 -9.13
N ASN A 38 3.80 -14.66 -9.84
CA ASN A 38 2.46 -14.12 -9.70
C ASN A 38 1.42 -14.95 -10.43
N ASN A 39 0.35 -15.31 -9.74
CA ASN A 39 -0.84 -15.87 -10.36
C ASN A 39 -1.64 -14.80 -11.13
N ILE A 40 -2.63 -15.26 -11.91
CA ILE A 40 -3.49 -14.39 -12.73
C ILE A 40 -4.19 -13.30 -11.92
N PHE A 41 -4.57 -13.62 -10.68
CA PHE A 41 -5.30 -12.72 -9.81
C PHE A 41 -4.38 -11.62 -9.25
N GLN A 42 -3.15 -11.95 -8.88
CA GLN A 42 -2.13 -10.95 -8.54
C GLN A 42 -1.83 -10.04 -9.73
N LYS A 43 -1.67 -10.60 -10.95
CA LYS A 43 -1.42 -9.81 -12.16
C LYS A 43 -2.57 -8.84 -12.46
N MET A 44 -3.82 -9.27 -12.27
CA MET A 44 -5.00 -8.40 -12.41
C MET A 44 -4.90 -7.16 -11.51
N PHE A 45 -4.45 -7.33 -10.26
CA PHE A 45 -4.30 -6.23 -9.30
C PHE A 45 -3.02 -5.40 -9.49
N LEU A 46 -1.94 -6.01 -9.97
CA LEU A 46 -0.69 -5.32 -10.28
C LEU A 46 -0.82 -4.44 -11.53
N TYR A 47 -1.59 -4.87 -12.52
CA TYR A 47 -1.74 -4.17 -13.80
C TYR A 47 -2.10 -2.67 -13.65
N PRO A 48 -3.15 -2.28 -12.92
CA PRO A 48 -3.47 -0.85 -12.75
C PRO A 48 -2.35 -0.08 -12.04
N ILE A 49 -1.61 -0.72 -11.12
CA ILE A 49 -0.46 -0.10 -10.45
C ILE A 49 0.67 0.19 -11.44
N THR A 50 0.96 -0.73 -12.38
CA THR A 50 1.95 -0.47 -13.44
C THR A 50 1.54 0.72 -14.31
N LYS A 51 0.25 0.88 -14.60
CA LYS A 51 -0.26 2.01 -15.40
C LYS A 51 -0.16 3.31 -14.64
N TRP A 52 -0.50 3.29 -13.35
CA TRP A 52 -0.36 4.45 -12.47
C TRP A 52 1.10 4.91 -12.31
N GLN A 53 2.06 3.98 -12.24
CA GLN A 53 3.48 4.34 -12.11
C GLN A 53 4.02 5.11 -13.32
N ARG A 54 3.47 4.88 -14.52
CA ARG A 54 3.83 5.65 -15.72
C ARG A 54 3.61 7.15 -15.58
N VAL A 55 2.63 7.53 -14.74
CA VAL A 55 2.27 8.93 -14.49
C VAL A 55 2.86 9.45 -13.17
N SER A 56 2.92 8.60 -12.14
CA SER A 56 3.23 9.04 -10.78
C SER A 56 4.67 8.88 -10.34
N TYR A 57 5.42 7.91 -10.87
CA TYR A 57 6.65 7.43 -10.21
C TYR A 57 7.80 8.46 -10.23
N ASN A 58 7.91 9.24 -11.31
CA ASN A 58 8.95 10.27 -11.50
C ASN A 58 8.36 11.69 -11.57
N SER A 59 7.14 11.89 -11.07
CA SER A 59 6.48 13.20 -11.14
C SER A 59 6.79 14.03 -9.90
N GLU A 60 7.50 15.15 -10.06
CA GLU A 60 7.74 16.14 -9.00
C GLU A 60 6.43 16.73 -8.44
N LYS A 61 5.35 16.72 -9.25
CA LYS A 61 4.02 17.17 -8.82
C LYS A 61 3.33 16.16 -7.88
N ILE A 62 3.83 14.93 -7.80
CA ILE A 62 3.31 13.85 -6.95
C ILE A 62 4.44 13.46 -5.97
N SER A 63 4.86 14.45 -5.18
CA SER A 63 5.88 14.28 -4.13
C SER A 63 5.41 13.29 -3.08
N CYS A 64 5.99 12.09 -3.09
CA CYS A 64 5.69 11.05 -2.11
C CYS A 64 6.54 11.25 -0.85
N GLN A 65 5.90 11.36 0.31
CA GLN A 65 6.59 11.45 1.61
C GLN A 65 7.28 10.15 2.06
N PHE A 66 7.01 9.06 1.36
CA PHE A 66 7.32 7.70 1.78
C PHE A 66 8.23 6.99 0.77
N HIS A 67 9.19 6.20 1.28
CA HIS A 67 10.07 5.33 0.49
C HIS A 67 9.89 3.84 0.90
N PRO A 68 9.58 2.93 -0.05
CA PRO A 68 9.12 3.23 -1.41
C PRO A 68 7.77 3.98 -1.38
N ASN A 69 7.42 4.62 -2.51
CA ASN A 69 6.13 5.29 -2.66
C ASN A 69 4.96 4.29 -2.55
N CYS A 70 3.74 4.80 -2.31
CA CYS A 70 2.55 3.96 -2.07
C CYS A 70 2.26 2.97 -3.21
N SER A 71 2.50 3.38 -4.46
CA SER A 71 2.28 2.50 -5.62
C SER A 71 3.24 1.31 -5.64
N LEU A 72 4.53 1.54 -5.41
CA LEU A 72 5.53 0.47 -5.36
C LEU A 72 5.38 -0.37 -4.09
N TYR A 73 5.07 0.26 -2.96
CA TYR A 73 4.73 -0.44 -1.73
C TYR A 73 3.55 -1.41 -1.97
N GLY A 74 2.49 -0.94 -2.64
CA GLY A 74 1.33 -1.77 -2.93
C GLY A 74 1.62 -2.89 -3.93
N ALA A 75 2.42 -2.61 -4.96
CA ALA A 75 2.88 -3.65 -5.89
C ALA A 75 3.67 -4.75 -5.15
N ARG A 76 4.58 -4.36 -4.25
CA ARG A 76 5.35 -5.32 -3.42
C ARG A 76 4.44 -6.09 -2.47
N ALA A 77 3.43 -5.45 -1.89
CA ALA A 77 2.47 -6.11 -1.00
C ALA A 77 1.63 -7.18 -1.75
N ILE A 78 1.13 -6.85 -2.93
CA ILE A 78 0.35 -7.78 -3.78
C ILE A 78 1.21 -8.94 -4.27
N HIS A 79 2.44 -8.66 -4.70
CA HIS A 79 3.39 -9.68 -5.14
C HIS A 79 3.71 -10.65 -4.00
N SER A 80 4.05 -10.14 -2.81
CA SER A 80 4.53 -10.98 -1.70
C SER A 80 3.44 -11.63 -0.83
N LYS A 81 2.27 -11.01 -0.69
CA LYS A 81 1.19 -11.47 0.21
C LYS A 81 -0.09 -11.88 -0.54
N GLY A 82 -0.10 -11.79 -1.88
CA GLY A 82 -1.27 -12.06 -2.71
C GLY A 82 -2.18 -10.85 -2.90
N ALA A 83 -3.10 -10.92 -3.86
CA ALA A 83 -3.92 -9.77 -4.28
C ALA A 83 -4.77 -9.18 -3.13
N VAL A 84 -5.56 -10.01 -2.42
CA VAL A 84 -6.47 -9.51 -1.37
C VAL A 84 -5.70 -8.95 -0.18
N ALA A 85 -4.83 -9.76 0.44
CA ALA A 85 -4.06 -9.32 1.61
C ALA A 85 -3.10 -8.17 1.26
N GLY A 86 -2.48 -8.21 0.08
CA GLY A 86 -1.65 -7.13 -0.43
C GLY A 86 -2.44 -5.83 -0.61
N SER A 87 -3.66 -5.87 -1.13
CA SER A 87 -4.53 -4.69 -1.24
C SER A 87 -4.96 -4.15 0.14
N ILE A 88 -5.27 -5.01 1.11
CA ILE A 88 -5.55 -4.63 2.50
C ILE A 88 -4.34 -3.89 3.11
N ILE A 89 -3.13 -4.43 2.94
CA ILE A 89 -1.88 -3.82 3.41
C ILE A 89 -1.59 -2.50 2.67
N THR A 90 -1.92 -2.43 1.39
CA THR A 90 -1.78 -1.22 0.57
C THR A 90 -2.73 -0.13 1.06
N TYR A 91 -3.97 -0.46 1.40
CA TYR A 91 -4.91 0.49 1.96
C TYR A 91 -4.42 1.06 3.30
N ASP A 92 -3.91 0.23 4.21
CA ASP A 92 -3.31 0.73 5.46
C ASP A 92 -2.23 1.79 5.18
N ARG A 93 -1.40 1.55 4.16
CA ARG A 93 -0.39 2.51 3.71
C ARG A 93 -1.00 3.81 3.20
N ILE A 94 -2.10 3.74 2.43
CA ILE A 94 -2.80 4.92 1.92
C ILE A 94 -3.33 5.76 3.08
N VAL A 95 -3.98 5.15 4.07
CA VAL A 95 -4.51 5.86 5.25
C VAL A 95 -3.38 6.57 6.02
N ARG A 96 -2.23 5.91 6.20
CA ARG A 96 -1.06 6.49 6.88
C ARG A 96 -0.33 7.54 6.05
N CYS A 97 -0.62 7.66 4.74
CA CYS A 97 -0.01 8.65 3.86
C CYS A 97 -0.79 9.97 3.89
N ASN A 98 -0.78 10.59 5.06
CA ASN A 98 -1.42 11.87 5.35
C ASN A 98 -0.42 12.86 6.00
N GLU A 99 -0.90 14.03 6.40
CA GLU A 99 -0.14 15.16 6.93
C GLU A 99 0.55 14.84 8.28
N SER A 100 0.01 13.92 9.08
CA SER A 100 0.62 13.52 10.36
C SER A 100 1.68 12.43 10.21
N ALA A 101 1.89 11.88 9.02
CA ALA A 101 2.75 10.72 8.83
C ALA A 101 4.18 10.98 9.31
N PHE A 102 4.75 12.16 9.02
CA PHE A 102 6.08 12.55 9.49
C PHE A 102 6.15 12.60 11.02
N PHE A 103 5.17 13.23 11.68
CA PHE A 103 5.10 13.31 13.13
C PHE A 103 4.99 11.92 13.78
N ASN A 104 4.07 11.09 13.28
CA ASN A 104 3.87 9.74 13.78
C ASN A 104 5.11 8.87 13.59
N HIS A 105 5.78 8.98 12.44
CA HIS A 105 7.00 8.25 12.12
C HIS A 105 8.16 8.63 13.02
N ASN A 106 8.31 9.92 13.35
CA ASN A 106 9.30 10.39 14.31
C ASN A 106 9.05 9.85 15.72
N ILE A 107 7.80 9.91 16.20
CA ILE A 107 7.44 9.44 17.54
C ILE A 107 7.74 7.96 17.74
N MET A 108 7.50 7.14 16.70
CA MET A 108 7.80 5.72 16.74
C MET A 108 9.28 5.39 16.50
N GLY A 109 10.16 6.39 16.34
CA GLY A 109 11.58 6.17 16.07
C GLY A 109 11.85 5.53 14.70
N GLY A 110 11.01 5.85 13.71
CA GLY A 110 11.13 5.29 12.36
C GLY A 110 12.38 5.78 11.62
N SER A 111 12.91 4.96 10.72
CA SER A 111 14.08 5.30 9.91
C SER A 111 13.73 6.15 8.68
N PHE A 112 14.69 6.94 8.21
CA PHE A 112 14.55 7.81 7.04
C PHE A 112 15.48 7.35 5.92
N HIS A 113 15.02 7.52 4.67
CA HIS A 113 15.85 7.35 3.50
C HIS A 113 16.82 8.52 3.37
N SER A 114 17.89 8.36 2.59
CA SER A 114 18.93 9.39 2.43
C SER A 114 18.40 10.73 1.88
N ASP A 115 17.25 10.72 1.22
CA ASP A 115 16.55 11.90 0.70
C ASP A 115 15.51 12.49 1.68
N GLY A 116 15.44 12.00 2.91
CA GLY A 116 14.51 12.46 3.94
C GLY A 116 13.12 11.82 3.91
N ARG A 117 12.82 10.92 2.97
CA ARG A 117 11.54 10.21 2.96
C ARG A 117 11.45 9.17 4.08
N LEU A 118 10.22 8.96 4.54
CA LEU A 118 9.88 8.00 5.59
C LEU A 118 10.04 6.55 5.07
N ILE A 119 10.85 5.71 5.70
CA ILE A 119 10.98 4.30 5.31
C ILE A 119 9.86 3.48 5.94
N ASP A 120 9.10 2.72 5.13
CA ASP A 120 8.09 1.77 5.65
C ASP A 120 8.31 0.38 5.08
N PRO A 121 8.85 -0.56 5.89
CA PRO A 121 8.96 -1.95 5.49
C PRO A 121 7.57 -2.61 5.45
N LEU A 122 7.39 -3.59 4.55
CA LEU A 122 6.17 -4.41 4.54
C LEU A 122 6.03 -5.25 5.82
N ASP A 123 7.15 -5.76 6.30
CA ASP A 123 7.25 -6.57 7.51
C ASP A 123 8.10 -5.80 8.54
N PRO A 124 7.48 -4.94 9.39
CA PRO A 124 8.18 -4.17 10.40
C PRO A 124 8.70 -5.08 11.52
N SER A 125 9.84 -4.70 12.11
CA SER A 125 10.39 -5.39 13.27
C SER A 125 9.42 -5.36 14.46
N LEU A 126 9.54 -6.37 15.33
CA LEU A 126 8.76 -6.44 16.55
C LEU A 126 9.29 -5.41 17.55
N ILE A 127 8.49 -4.40 17.83
CA ILE A 127 8.70 -3.47 18.93
C ILE A 127 7.84 -3.98 20.09
N GLN A 128 8.43 -4.18 21.28
CA GLN A 128 7.64 -4.51 22.45
C GLN A 128 6.70 -3.35 22.78
N ASN A 129 5.41 -3.66 22.92
CA ASN A 129 4.41 -2.67 23.26
C ASN A 129 3.39 -3.20 24.28
N ASN A 130 2.79 -2.26 25.01
CA ASN A 130 1.82 -2.49 26.08
C ASN A 130 0.36 -2.46 25.61
N LYS A 131 0.05 -1.98 24.39
CA LYS A 131 -1.33 -1.95 23.87
C LYS A 131 -1.70 -3.26 23.21
N SER A 132 -2.96 -3.69 23.38
CA SER A 132 -3.46 -4.94 22.80
C SER A 132 -3.80 -4.76 21.30
N PRO A 133 -3.13 -5.48 20.38
CA PRO A 133 -3.42 -5.39 18.95
C PRO A 133 -4.80 -5.94 18.56
N ILE A 134 -5.24 -7.01 19.24
CA ILE A 134 -6.55 -7.64 18.98
C ILE A 134 -7.67 -6.70 19.44
N PHE A 135 -7.48 -6.02 20.57
CA PHE A 135 -8.45 -5.03 21.03
C PHE A 135 -8.57 -3.86 20.05
N ALA A 136 -7.44 -3.34 19.55
CA ALA A 136 -7.44 -2.31 18.52
C ALA A 136 -8.18 -2.75 17.24
N ALA A 137 -7.92 -3.96 16.76
CA ALA A 137 -8.60 -4.52 15.60
C ALA A 137 -10.13 -4.63 15.81
N THR A 138 -10.55 -5.06 17.00
CA THR A 138 -11.96 -5.20 17.37
C THR A 138 -12.66 -3.84 17.38
N LEU A 139 -12.02 -2.81 17.95
CA LEU A 139 -12.55 -1.44 17.90
C LEU A 139 -12.76 -1.00 16.45
N SER A 140 -11.75 -1.13 15.58
CA SER A 140 -11.89 -0.75 14.17
C SER A 140 -12.89 -1.60 13.38
N ALA A 141 -13.14 -2.85 13.78
CA ALA A 141 -14.17 -3.68 13.18
C ALA A 141 -15.58 -3.14 13.50
N LEU A 142 -15.80 -2.63 14.72
CA LEU A 142 -17.07 -2.01 15.12
C LEU A 142 -17.23 -0.61 14.51
N VAL A 143 -16.18 0.21 14.63
CA VAL A 143 -16.17 1.59 14.14
C VAL A 143 -14.83 1.85 13.46
N PRO A 144 -14.78 1.92 12.12
CA PRO A 144 -13.56 2.23 11.38
C PRO A 144 -12.80 3.44 11.95
N GLY A 145 -11.47 3.38 11.97
CA GLY A 145 -10.61 4.40 12.58
C GLY A 145 -10.46 4.35 14.11
N SER A 146 -11.41 3.77 14.86
CA SER A 146 -11.37 3.80 16.33
C SER A 146 -10.21 3.01 16.94
N GLY A 147 -9.80 1.91 16.32
CA GLY A 147 -8.61 1.15 16.74
C GLY A 147 -7.30 1.91 16.52
N ARG A 148 -7.23 2.72 15.46
CA ARG A 148 -6.08 3.62 15.21
C ARG A 148 -6.06 4.76 16.24
N ALA A 149 -7.23 5.25 16.65
CA ALA A 149 -7.36 6.21 17.73
C ALA A 149 -6.87 5.64 19.08
N TYR A 150 -7.28 4.42 19.44
CA TYR A 150 -6.74 3.70 20.60
C TYR A 150 -5.21 3.54 20.52
N GLY A 151 -4.68 3.31 19.31
CA GLY A 151 -3.26 3.29 19.02
C GLY A 151 -2.52 4.62 19.27
N GLY A 152 -3.22 5.74 19.41
CA GLY A 152 -2.64 7.08 19.57
C GLY A 152 -2.52 7.86 18.26
N ARG A 153 -3.17 7.40 17.18
CA ARG A 153 -3.10 8.01 15.83
C ARG A 153 -4.48 8.52 15.37
N MET A 154 -5.25 9.12 16.28
CA MET A 154 -6.63 9.54 16.03
C MET A 154 -6.75 10.65 14.98
N ILE A 155 -6.01 11.75 15.17
CA ILE A 155 -6.28 13.05 14.53
C ILE A 155 -6.15 13.01 12.99
N MET A 156 -5.42 12.04 12.43
CA MET A 156 -5.41 11.82 10.98
C MET A 156 -5.78 10.39 10.62
N ASP A 157 -4.96 9.39 10.99
CA ASP A 157 -5.18 8.02 10.50
C ASP A 157 -6.55 7.47 10.90
N GLY A 158 -7.05 7.80 12.09
CA GLY A 158 -8.41 7.45 12.53
C GLY A 158 -9.49 8.14 11.70
N ILE A 159 -9.38 9.45 11.49
CA ILE A 159 -10.37 10.23 10.72
C ILE A 159 -10.37 9.83 9.24
N TYR A 160 -9.21 9.73 8.60
CA TYR A 160 -9.10 9.29 7.21
C TYR A 160 -9.61 7.86 7.03
N GLY A 161 -9.27 6.95 7.96
CA GLY A 161 -9.78 5.58 7.96
C GLY A 161 -11.31 5.51 8.00
N PHE A 162 -11.93 6.30 8.89
CA PHE A 162 -13.38 6.43 8.96
C PHE A 162 -13.98 7.01 7.68
N MET A 163 -13.43 8.13 7.19
CA MET A 163 -13.93 8.83 6.01
C MET A 163 -13.87 7.95 4.74
N PHE A 164 -12.76 7.27 4.49
CA PHE A 164 -12.63 6.37 3.35
C PHE A 164 -13.57 5.16 3.46
N SER A 165 -13.77 4.64 4.67
CA SER A 165 -14.74 3.56 4.91
C SER A 165 -16.17 4.02 4.62
N ALA A 166 -16.57 5.17 5.17
CA ALA A 166 -17.90 5.75 4.93
C ALA A 166 -18.14 6.03 3.44
N MET A 167 -17.15 6.58 2.74
CA MET A 167 -17.23 6.85 1.30
C MET A 167 -17.41 5.56 0.49
N THR A 168 -16.58 4.55 0.74
CA THR A 168 -16.62 3.30 -0.05
C THR A 168 -17.87 2.47 0.25
N PHE A 169 -18.34 2.45 1.49
CA PHE A 169 -19.63 1.85 1.86
C PHE A 169 -20.80 2.55 1.19
N SER A 170 -20.81 3.88 1.20
CA SER A 170 -21.85 4.66 0.51
C SER A 170 -21.88 4.39 -1.00
N LEU A 171 -20.70 4.25 -1.62
CA LEU A 171 -20.60 3.88 -3.05
C LEU A 171 -21.10 2.46 -3.32
N ALA A 172 -20.73 1.49 -2.48
CA ALA A 172 -21.19 0.11 -2.58
C ALA A 172 -22.72 0.02 -2.42
N GLU A 173 -23.28 0.63 -1.38
CA GLU A 173 -24.71 0.65 -1.11
C GLU A 173 -25.50 1.29 -2.27
N LYS A 174 -25.05 2.46 -2.74
CA LYS A 174 -25.66 3.14 -3.87
C LYS A 174 -25.59 2.32 -5.15
N SER A 175 -24.50 1.59 -5.37
CA SER A 175 -24.33 0.71 -6.53
C SER A 175 -25.32 -0.46 -6.49
N ILE A 176 -25.45 -1.11 -5.34
CA ILE A 176 -26.41 -2.21 -5.11
C ILE A 176 -27.85 -1.74 -5.30
N LYS A 177 -28.24 -0.62 -4.67
CA LYS A 177 -29.60 -0.05 -4.81
C LYS A 177 -29.96 0.28 -6.26
N ARG A 178 -28.96 0.65 -7.07
CA ARG A 178 -29.12 0.94 -8.50
C ARG A 178 -29.02 -0.29 -9.40
N GLN A 179 -28.86 -1.49 -8.84
CA GLN A 179 -28.63 -2.74 -9.58
C GLN A 179 -27.51 -2.60 -10.63
N SER A 180 -26.47 -1.84 -10.30
CA SER A 180 -25.40 -1.54 -11.25
C SER A 180 -24.57 -2.78 -11.52
N ALA A 181 -24.18 -3.00 -12.78
CA ALA A 181 -23.20 -4.03 -13.15
C ALA A 181 -21.83 -3.85 -12.45
N LEU A 182 -21.52 -2.65 -11.96
CA LEU A 182 -20.28 -2.35 -11.23
C LEU A 182 -20.38 -2.66 -9.73
N SER A 183 -21.52 -3.12 -9.23
CA SER A 183 -21.72 -3.43 -7.79
C SER A 183 -20.63 -4.33 -7.22
N PRO A 184 -20.18 -5.42 -7.89
CA PRO A 184 -19.11 -6.27 -7.36
C PRO A 184 -17.79 -5.52 -7.13
N ILE A 185 -17.46 -4.54 -7.98
CA ILE A 185 -16.24 -3.75 -7.87
C ILE A 185 -16.32 -2.85 -6.64
N PHE A 186 -17.41 -2.10 -6.47
CA PHE A 186 -17.57 -1.19 -5.33
C PHE A 186 -17.65 -1.96 -4.00
N VAL A 187 -18.33 -3.10 -3.97
CA VAL A 187 -18.36 -4.00 -2.80
C VAL A 187 -16.96 -4.56 -2.50
N GLY A 188 -16.21 -4.97 -3.53
CA GLY A 188 -14.84 -5.44 -3.36
C GLY A 188 -13.90 -4.37 -2.79
N ILE A 189 -14.02 -3.12 -3.27
CA ILE A 189 -13.26 -1.97 -2.74
C ILE A 189 -13.63 -1.73 -1.27
N ALA A 190 -14.93 -1.70 -0.94
CA ALA A 190 -15.42 -1.56 0.42
C ALA A 190 -14.86 -2.66 1.35
N ALA A 191 -14.81 -3.91 0.88
CA ALA A 191 -14.25 -5.03 1.65
C ALA A 191 -12.74 -4.88 1.90
N ILE A 192 -11.97 -4.45 0.89
CA ILE A 192 -10.53 -4.17 1.03
C ILE A 192 -10.28 -3.03 2.03
N VAL A 193 -11.06 -1.94 1.92
CA VAL A 193 -10.97 -0.79 2.82
C VAL A 193 -11.29 -1.18 4.26
N TYR A 194 -12.38 -1.91 4.47
CA TYR A 194 -12.77 -2.39 5.79
C TYR A 194 -11.74 -3.34 6.40
N GLY A 195 -11.27 -4.33 5.63
CA GLY A 195 -10.19 -5.22 6.09
C GLY A 195 -8.90 -4.47 6.37
N GLY A 196 -8.59 -3.44 5.58
CA GLY A 196 -7.46 -2.55 5.76
C GLY A 196 -7.54 -1.69 7.01
N GLU A 197 -8.74 -1.29 7.44
CA GLU A 197 -8.94 -0.57 8.70
C GLU A 197 -8.71 -1.47 9.93
N ILE A 198 -9.20 -2.70 9.89
CA ILE A 198 -8.95 -3.69 10.95
C ILE A 198 -7.45 -4.01 11.03
N TYR A 199 -6.84 -4.32 9.87
CA TYR A 199 -5.41 -4.62 9.79
C TYR A 199 -4.54 -3.45 10.24
N GLY A 200 -4.86 -2.24 9.81
CA GLY A 200 -4.11 -1.04 10.16
C GLY A 200 -4.20 -0.70 11.65
N ALA A 201 -5.34 -0.94 12.29
CA ALA A 201 -5.47 -0.80 13.74
C ALA A 201 -4.64 -1.83 14.51
N TYR A 202 -4.71 -3.11 14.11
CA TYR A 202 -3.84 -4.15 14.64
C TYR A 202 -2.36 -3.76 14.53
N ARG A 203 -1.93 -3.36 13.33
CA ARG A 203 -0.55 -2.99 13.04
C ARG A 203 -0.11 -1.76 13.83
N THR A 204 -1.00 -0.79 13.99
CA THR A 204 -0.72 0.43 14.78
C THR A 204 -0.44 0.10 16.24
N ALA A 205 -1.29 -0.71 16.86
CA ALA A 205 -1.10 -1.12 18.25
C ALA A 205 0.10 -2.06 18.42
N LYS A 206 0.46 -2.84 17.41
CA LYS A 206 1.58 -3.79 17.50
C LYS A 206 2.95 -3.16 17.23
N HIS A 207 3.04 -2.27 16.24
CA HIS A 207 4.34 -1.82 15.70
C HIS A 207 4.56 -0.31 15.74
N TYR A 208 3.52 0.52 15.83
CA TYR A 208 3.63 1.96 15.64
C TYR A 208 3.44 2.74 16.92
N GLN A 209 4.21 2.35 17.91
CA GLN A 209 4.11 2.85 19.27
C GLN A 209 5.41 3.55 19.62
N PRO A 210 5.37 4.57 20.49
CA PRO A 210 6.58 5.24 20.91
C PRO A 210 7.57 4.22 21.47
N ALA A 211 8.86 4.36 21.13
CA ALA A 211 9.89 3.53 21.74
C ALA A 211 9.82 3.69 23.27
N LEU A 212 9.75 2.57 24.00
CA LEU A 212 9.75 2.59 25.46
C LEU A 212 11.02 3.31 25.95
N LYS A 213 10.86 4.29 26.84
CA LYS A 213 12.01 4.91 27.51
C LYS A 213 12.68 3.84 28.39
N SER A 214 14.01 3.87 28.49
CA SER A 214 14.79 2.93 29.29
C SER A 214 14.36 2.85 30.77
N SER A 215 13.68 3.87 31.29
CA SER A 215 13.07 3.89 32.63
C SER A 215 11.90 2.89 32.79
N ASP A 216 11.12 2.64 31.74
CA ASP A 216 9.92 1.80 31.80
C ASP A 216 10.23 0.30 31.65
N LEU A 217 11.45 -0.03 31.21
CA LEU A 217 11.93 -1.41 31.11
C LEU A 217 12.36 -1.97 32.48
N LYS A 218 12.80 -1.11 33.40
CA LYS A 218 13.21 -1.51 34.76
C LYS A 218 12.04 -1.81 35.69
N SER A 219 10.90 -1.15 35.51
CA SER A 219 9.71 -1.37 36.38
C SER A 219 8.91 -2.63 36.05
N LYS A 220 9.28 -3.35 34.98
CA LYS A 220 8.64 -4.60 34.56
C LYS A 220 9.46 -5.85 34.85
N SER A 221 10.68 -5.69 35.36
CA SER A 221 11.56 -6.78 35.77
C SER A 221 11.54 -7.05 37.29
N GLU A 222 10.67 -6.36 38.03
CA GLU A 222 10.34 -6.59 39.44
C GLU A 222 8.91 -7.12 39.56
#